data_AF-A0A6L8RW82-F1
#
_entry.id   AF-A0A6L8RW82-F1
#
_cell.length_a   1.000
_cell.length_b   1.000
_cell.length_c   1.000
_cell.angle_alpha   90.00
_cell.angle_beta   90.00
_cell.angle_gamma   90.00
#
_symmetry.space_group_name_H-M   'P 1'
#
loop_
_entity.id
_entity.type
_entity.pdbx_description
1 polymer ?
#
loop_
_entity_poly.entity_id
_entity_poly.type
_entity_poly.pdbx_seq_one_letter_code
_entity_poly.pdbx_strand_id
1 'polypeptide(L)'
;MIQNADEELEAERQEKIKKLKKQLQLLLEEDEPKIYQFQQMTHYMTKQYCNYKFHQKMKNGIENIKTLILMDLSAIIVIFGICDEITKWQESVVMCVGALLAVFIPGIGYAIVYHKYKRLKNIESSGCLLEYTNVVLDVGKETKFLCSDGHMEEWKMRSDDDAKVKDGEEAVVIYSPSTHEMFTERKEVMNKICGI
;
A
#
# COMPACT_ATOMS: atom_id res chain seq x y z
N MET A 1 4.19 -47.10 -51.00
CA MET A 1 4.35 -47.07 -49.52
C MET A 1 4.98 -45.78 -48.99
N ILE A 2 5.65 -44.95 -49.81
CA ILE A 2 6.34 -43.73 -49.34
C ILE A 2 5.38 -42.53 -49.20
N GLN A 3 4.32 -42.42 -50.02
CA GLN A 3 3.34 -41.32 -49.96
C GLN A 3 2.56 -41.25 -48.64
N ASN A 4 2.20 -42.40 -48.05
CA ASN A 4 1.41 -42.41 -46.81
C ASN A 4 2.22 -41.92 -45.58
N ALA A 5 3.54 -42.08 -45.59
CA ALA A 5 4.39 -41.67 -44.47
C ALA A 5 4.58 -40.15 -44.43
N ASP A 6 4.66 -39.49 -45.58
CA ASP A 6 4.71 -38.02 -45.66
C ASP A 6 3.37 -37.38 -45.29
N GLU A 7 2.24 -37.97 -45.71
CA GLU A 7 0.90 -37.48 -45.33
C GLU A 7 0.63 -37.62 -43.82
N GLU A 8 1.10 -38.71 -43.20
CA GLU A 8 0.97 -38.94 -41.76
C GLU A 8 1.85 -37.97 -40.94
N LEU A 9 3.07 -37.68 -41.43
CA LEU A 9 3.97 -36.67 -40.85
C LEU A 9 3.40 -35.25 -40.94
N GLU A 10 2.77 -34.91 -42.07
CA GLU A 10 2.11 -33.62 -42.26
C GLU A 10 0.87 -33.48 -41.36
N ALA A 11 0.06 -34.53 -41.23
CA ALA A 11 -1.08 -34.56 -40.32
C ALA A 11 -0.66 -34.37 -38.85
N GLU A 12 0.41 -35.04 -38.41
CA GLU A 12 0.94 -34.90 -37.05
C GLU A 12 1.48 -33.47 -36.81
N ARG A 13 2.13 -32.87 -37.81
CA ARG A 13 2.62 -31.48 -37.75
C ARG A 13 1.46 -30.49 -37.64
N GLN A 14 0.39 -30.68 -38.40
CA GLN A 14 -0.82 -29.85 -38.34
C GLN A 14 -1.51 -29.95 -36.97
N GLU A 15 -1.57 -31.15 -36.39
CA GLU A 15 -2.14 -31.35 -35.05
C GLU A 15 -1.32 -30.65 -33.97
N LYS A 16 0.02 -30.72 -34.04
CA LYS A 16 0.93 -29.99 -33.13
C LYS A 16 0.75 -28.47 -33.24
N ILE A 17 0.67 -27.93 -34.46
CA ILE A 17 0.43 -26.50 -34.68
C ILE A 17 -0.93 -26.09 -34.10
N LYS A 18 -1.97 -26.92 -34.25
CA LYS A 18 -3.30 -26.66 -33.69
C LYS A 18 -3.29 -26.66 -32.16
N LYS A 19 -2.56 -27.58 -31.53
CA LYS A 19 -2.37 -27.62 -30.06
C LYS A 19 -1.60 -26.40 -29.56
N LEU A 20 -0.52 -26.02 -30.22
CA LEU A 20 0.27 -24.83 -29.90
C LEU A 20 -0.55 -23.55 -30.01
N LYS A 21 -1.38 -23.41 -31.06
CA LYS A 21 -2.29 -22.27 -31.19
C LYS A 21 -3.30 -22.20 -30.05
N LYS A 22 -3.89 -23.33 -29.64
CA LYS A 22 -4.81 -23.38 -28.48
C LYS A 22 -4.11 -23.00 -27.18
N GLN A 23 -2.90 -23.50 -26.95
CA GLN A 23 -2.11 -23.13 -25.77
C GLN A 23 -1.73 -21.65 -25.77
N LEU A 24 -1.32 -21.12 -26.92
CA LEU A 24 -1.02 -19.69 -27.08
C LEU A 24 -2.27 -18.85 -26.82
N GLN A 25 -3.44 -19.29 -27.29
CA GLN A 25 -4.70 -18.59 -27.10
C GLN A 25 -5.15 -18.59 -25.64
N LEU A 26 -4.97 -19.71 -24.92
CA LEU A 26 -5.20 -19.79 -23.47
C LEU A 26 -4.24 -18.89 -22.69
N LEU A 27 -2.96 -18.88 -23.05
CA LEU A 27 -1.98 -17.97 -22.47
C LEU A 27 -2.34 -16.51 -22.75
N LEU A 28 -2.81 -16.19 -23.96
CA LEU A 28 -3.21 -14.83 -24.35
C LEU A 28 -4.48 -14.37 -23.63
N GLU A 29 -5.44 -15.26 -23.41
CA GLU A 29 -6.69 -15.02 -22.67
C GLU A 29 -6.42 -14.87 -21.15
N GLU A 30 -5.41 -15.57 -20.64
CA GLU A 30 -4.88 -15.40 -19.28
C GLU A 30 -4.06 -14.10 -19.13
N ASP A 31 -3.42 -13.64 -20.22
CA ASP A 31 -2.69 -12.37 -20.32
C ASP A 31 -3.55 -11.17 -20.74
N GLU A 32 -4.85 -11.35 -21.03
CA GLU A 32 -5.72 -10.20 -21.26
C GLU A 32 -5.73 -9.36 -19.98
N PRO A 33 -5.32 -8.07 -20.05
CA PRO A 33 -5.19 -7.26 -18.86
C PRO A 33 -6.57 -7.08 -18.25
N LYS A 34 -6.82 -7.71 -17.08
CA LYS A 34 -8.03 -7.48 -16.31
C LYS A 34 -8.16 -5.99 -16.03
N ILE A 35 -9.16 -5.36 -16.63
CA ILE A 35 -9.49 -3.95 -16.38
C ILE A 35 -10.44 -3.92 -15.20
N TYR A 36 -10.01 -3.34 -14.09
CA TYR A 36 -10.87 -3.15 -12.93
C TYR A 36 -11.60 -1.82 -13.04
N GLN A 37 -12.93 -1.85 -13.01
CA GLN A 37 -13.73 -0.64 -13.02
C GLN A 37 -13.91 -0.10 -11.60
N PHE A 38 -13.63 1.17 -11.42
CA PHE A 38 -13.86 1.88 -10.17
C PHE A 38 -15.33 2.26 -10.00
N GLN A 39 -15.78 2.18 -8.75
CA GLN A 39 -17.09 2.63 -8.29
C GLN A 39 -16.91 3.86 -7.41
N GLN A 40 -17.71 4.89 -7.65
CA GLN A 40 -17.65 6.11 -6.86
C GLN A 40 -18.23 5.87 -5.45
N MET A 41 -17.51 6.27 -4.41
CA MET A 41 -18.00 6.26 -3.04
C MET A 41 -19.04 7.36 -2.81
N THR A 42 -19.94 7.14 -1.87
CA THR A 42 -20.79 8.22 -1.35
C THR A 42 -19.97 9.21 -0.52
N HIS A 43 -20.46 10.44 -0.36
CA HIS A 43 -19.83 11.45 0.49
C HIS A 43 -19.64 10.97 1.93
N TYR A 44 -20.61 10.21 2.46
CA TYR A 44 -20.50 9.61 3.78
C TYR A 44 -19.36 8.58 3.87
N MET A 45 -19.25 7.68 2.89
CA MET A 45 -18.19 6.67 2.83
C MET A 45 -16.81 7.30 2.68
N THR A 46 -16.66 8.28 1.78
CA THR A 46 -15.41 9.04 1.61
C THR A 46 -14.98 9.67 2.94
N LYS A 47 -15.91 10.34 3.63
CA LYS A 47 -15.62 10.95 4.93
C LYS A 47 -15.20 9.94 5.99
N GLN A 48 -15.91 8.81 6.10
CA GLN A 48 -15.57 7.77 7.08
C GLN A 48 -14.20 7.16 6.79
N TYR A 49 -13.91 6.83 5.53
CA TYR A 49 -12.63 6.28 5.13
C TYR A 49 -11.47 7.26 5.36
N CYS A 50 -11.60 8.53 4.93
CA CYS A 50 -10.57 9.54 5.15
C CYS A 50 -10.27 9.72 6.64
N ASN A 51 -11.31 9.77 7.50
CA ASN A 51 -11.14 9.90 8.94
C ASN A 51 -10.49 8.66 9.56
N TYR A 52 -10.91 7.46 9.14
CA TYR A 52 -10.29 6.20 9.55
C TYR A 52 -8.80 6.17 9.19
N LYS A 53 -8.47 6.38 7.92
CA LYS A 53 -7.09 6.29 7.41
C LYS A 53 -6.20 7.35 8.07
N PHE A 54 -6.74 8.55 8.29
CA PHE A 54 -6.04 9.61 9.04
C PHE A 54 -5.72 9.17 10.47
N HIS A 55 -6.71 8.67 11.22
CA HIS A 55 -6.49 8.23 12.60
C HIS A 55 -5.54 7.04 12.70
N GLN A 56 -5.67 6.07 11.78
CA GLN A 56 -4.79 4.90 11.73
C GLN A 56 -3.34 5.32 11.49
N LYS A 57 -3.08 6.15 10.47
CA LYS A 57 -1.73 6.63 10.14
C LYS A 57 -1.18 7.54 11.25
N MET A 58 -2.01 8.35 11.88
CA MET A 58 -1.62 9.18 13.02
C MET A 58 -1.19 8.33 14.22
N LYS A 59 -1.96 7.27 14.53
CA LYS A 59 -1.63 6.34 15.61
C LYS A 59 -0.31 5.62 15.34
N ASN A 60 -0.13 5.07 14.14
CA ASN A 60 1.13 4.41 13.75
C ASN A 60 2.31 5.39 13.80
N GLY A 61 2.10 6.64 13.37
CA GLY A 61 3.11 7.70 13.47
C GLY A 61 3.50 8.01 14.92
N ILE A 62 2.53 8.13 15.82
CA ILE A 62 2.78 8.36 17.26
C ILE A 62 3.47 7.15 17.90
N GLU A 63 3.05 5.93 17.55
CA GLU A 63 3.72 4.71 18.02
C GLU A 63 5.19 4.70 17.60
N ASN A 64 5.50 5.00 16.33
CA ASN A 64 6.89 5.10 15.85
C ASN A 64 7.71 6.16 16.60
N ILE A 65 7.12 7.34 16.87
CA ILE A 65 7.77 8.38 17.68
C ILE A 65 8.06 7.86 19.09
N LYS A 66 7.12 7.14 19.70
CA LYS A 66 7.30 6.55 21.02
C LYS A 66 8.42 5.51 21.02
N THR A 67 8.51 4.65 20.00
CA THR A 67 9.60 3.68 19.87
C THR A 67 10.96 4.36 19.77
N LEU A 68 11.03 5.47 19.02
CA LEU A 68 12.27 6.25 18.88
C LEU A 68 12.72 6.87 20.21
N ILE A 69 11.78 7.47 20.98
CA ILE A 69 12.07 7.99 22.32
C ILE A 69 12.57 6.88 23.26
N LEU A 70 11.96 5.68 23.20
CA LEU A 70 12.39 4.54 24.02
C LEU A 70 13.80 4.06 23.64
N MET A 71 14.12 4.03 22.34
CA MET A 71 15.46 3.70 21.88
C MET A 71 16.48 4.73 22.38
N ASP A 72 16.19 6.02 22.28
CA ASP A 72 17.09 7.08 22.75
C ASP A 72 17.34 7.00 24.27
N LEU A 73 16.28 6.79 25.06
CA LEU A 73 16.42 6.59 26.51
C LEU A 73 17.24 5.35 26.86
N SER A 74 17.04 4.25 26.13
CA SER A 74 17.81 3.02 26.36
C SER A 74 19.29 3.20 26.02
N ALA A 75 19.62 3.96 24.97
CA ALA A 75 20.99 4.26 24.59
C ALA A 75 21.71 5.09 25.66
N ILE A 76 21.02 6.07 26.25
CA ILE A 76 21.54 6.87 27.36
C ILE A 76 21.88 5.96 28.55
N ILE A 77 20.98 5.05 28.94
CA ILE A 77 21.20 4.11 30.06
C ILE A 77 22.43 3.22 29.81
N VAL A 78 22.59 2.71 28.59
CA VAL A 78 23.75 1.86 28.23
C VAL A 78 25.06 2.64 28.30
N ILE A 79 25.09 3.89 27.83
CA ILE A 79 26.27 4.75 27.92
C ILE A 79 26.66 4.96 29.39
N PHE A 80 25.69 5.25 30.26
CA PHE A 80 25.93 5.36 31.70
C PHE A 80 26.39 4.05 32.35
N GLY A 81 25.90 2.90 31.89
CA GLY A 81 26.28 1.60 32.45
C GLY A 81 27.66 1.08 32.03
N ILE A 82 28.20 1.54 30.90
CA ILE A 82 29.52 1.11 30.39
C ILE A 82 30.64 2.05 30.83
N CYS A 83 30.34 3.35 30.97
CA CYS A 83 31.35 4.33 31.34
C CYS A 83 31.47 4.43 32.87
N ASP A 84 32.36 3.62 33.46
CA ASP A 84 32.66 3.63 34.92
C ASP A 84 33.32 4.94 35.42
N GLU A 85 33.99 5.69 34.53
CA GLU A 85 34.72 6.93 34.85
C GLU A 85 34.14 8.17 34.14
N ILE A 86 32.81 8.35 34.14
CA ILE A 86 32.24 9.64 33.69
C ILE A 86 32.49 10.71 34.76
N THR A 87 33.04 11.85 34.37
CA THR A 87 33.13 13.02 35.26
C THR A 87 31.74 13.62 35.50
N LYS A 88 31.45 14.13 36.71
CA LYS A 88 30.15 14.79 37.03
C LYS A 88 29.70 15.84 36.00
N TRP A 89 30.64 16.51 35.35
CA TRP A 89 30.36 17.48 34.28
C TRP A 89 29.84 16.81 33.01
N GLN A 90 30.45 15.71 32.59
CA GLN A 90 30.00 14.92 31.43
C GLN A 90 28.64 14.26 31.69
N GLU A 91 28.39 13.73 32.88
CA GLU A 91 27.06 13.19 33.26
C GLU A 91 25.98 14.28 33.14
N SER A 92 26.26 15.47 33.66
CA SER A 92 25.33 16.61 33.59
C SER A 92 25.05 17.04 32.14
N VAL A 93 26.07 17.05 31.27
CA VAL A 93 25.92 17.41 29.86
C VAL A 93 25.06 16.37 29.12
N VAL A 94 25.33 15.08 29.33
CA VAL A 94 24.56 13.98 28.71
C VAL A 94 23.09 14.02 29.14
N MET A 95 22.81 14.26 30.43
CA MET A 95 21.44 14.41 30.93
C MET A 95 20.71 15.62 30.35
N CYS A 96 21.38 16.77 30.23
CA CYS A 96 20.78 17.98 29.65
C CYS A 96 20.48 17.80 28.16
N VAL A 97 21.40 17.20 27.40
CA VAL A 97 21.20 16.92 25.96
C VAL A 97 20.09 15.88 25.77
N GLY A 98 20.09 14.81 26.56
CA GLY A 98 19.05 13.79 26.53
C GLY A 98 17.65 14.34 26.84
N ALA A 99 17.53 15.20 27.86
CA ALA A 99 16.27 15.86 28.20
C ALA A 99 15.77 16.81 27.09
N LEU A 100 16.67 17.56 26.46
CA LEU A 100 16.30 18.42 25.33
C LEU A 100 15.80 17.59 24.15
N LEU A 101 16.52 16.53 23.77
CA LEU A 101 16.12 15.64 22.68
C LEU A 101 14.76 14.99 22.94
N ALA A 102 14.50 14.54 24.17
CA ALA A 102 13.23 13.94 24.56
C ALA A 102 12.02 14.88 24.41
N VAL A 103 12.22 16.20 24.41
CA VAL A 103 11.16 17.20 24.18
C VAL A 103 11.03 17.54 22.69
N PHE A 104 12.13 17.79 22.00
CA PHE A 104 12.10 18.22 20.60
C PHE A 104 11.67 17.11 19.64
N ILE A 105 12.13 15.87 19.86
CA ILE A 105 11.83 14.72 19.01
C ILE A 105 10.33 14.48 18.88
N PRO A 106 9.54 14.36 19.97
CA PRO A 106 8.09 14.19 19.83
C PRO A 106 7.39 15.38 19.20
N GLY A 107 7.79 16.61 19.51
CA GLY A 107 7.17 17.81 18.92
C GLY A 107 7.36 17.90 17.40
N ILE A 108 8.61 17.77 16.94
CA ILE A 108 8.95 17.79 15.51
C ILE A 108 8.37 16.57 14.80
N GLY A 109 8.49 15.38 15.41
CA GLY A 109 7.94 14.14 14.87
C GLY A 109 6.44 14.24 14.66
N TYR A 110 5.69 14.74 15.66
CA TYR A 110 4.25 14.93 15.57
C TYR A 110 3.88 15.91 14.45
N ALA A 111 4.60 17.03 14.33
CA ALA A 111 4.35 18.02 13.28
C ALA A 111 4.56 17.43 11.87
N ILE A 112 5.63 16.66 11.66
CA ILE A 112 5.92 15.99 10.38
C ILE A 112 4.80 14.99 10.04
N VAL A 113 4.44 14.12 10.99
CA VAL A 113 3.36 13.13 10.84
C VAL A 113 2.04 13.83 10.50
N TYR A 114 1.69 14.87 11.26
CA TYR A 114 0.46 15.63 11.03
C TYR A 114 0.43 16.28 9.65
N HIS A 115 1.49 16.98 9.26
CA HIS A 115 1.56 17.65 7.95
C HIS A 115 1.47 16.66 6.79
N LYS A 116 2.12 15.50 6.93
CA LYS A 116 2.07 14.42 5.93
C LYS A 116 0.64 13.92 5.73
N TYR A 117 -0.11 13.70 6.80
CA TYR A 117 -1.45 13.12 6.73
C TYR A 117 -2.59 14.15 6.64
N LYS A 118 -2.30 15.44 6.83
CA LYS A 118 -3.26 16.54 6.62
C LYS A 118 -3.89 16.51 5.22
N ARG A 119 -3.18 15.97 4.23
CA ARG A 119 -3.69 15.79 2.86
C ARG A 119 -4.99 14.96 2.81
N LEU A 120 -5.15 13.96 3.68
CA LEU A 120 -6.38 13.15 3.76
C LEU A 120 -7.60 13.98 4.21
N LYS A 121 -7.39 14.93 5.12
CA LYS A 121 -8.42 15.92 5.49
C LYS A 121 -8.71 16.89 4.34
N ASN A 122 -7.69 17.22 3.55
CA ASN A 122 -7.90 18.09 2.39
C ASN A 122 -8.77 17.40 1.33
N ILE A 123 -8.61 16.09 1.11
CA ILE A 123 -9.47 15.29 0.21
C ILE A 123 -10.92 15.29 0.71
N GLU A 124 -11.14 15.10 2.02
CA GLU A 124 -12.49 15.24 2.60
C GLU A 124 -13.08 16.63 2.34
N SER A 125 -12.28 17.69 2.47
CA SER A 125 -12.75 19.07 2.29
C SER A 125 -12.90 19.52 0.84
N SER A 126 -12.27 18.84 -0.13
CA SER A 126 -12.32 19.24 -1.54
C SER A 126 -13.66 18.87 -2.20
N GLY A 127 -14.46 18.02 -1.56
CA GLY A 127 -15.71 17.51 -2.12
C GLY A 127 -15.50 16.44 -3.20
N CYS A 128 -14.25 16.07 -3.49
CA CYS A 128 -13.95 14.98 -4.40
C CYS A 128 -14.23 13.64 -3.73
N LEU A 129 -15.09 12.86 -4.35
CA LEU A 129 -15.43 11.53 -3.87
C LEU A 129 -14.31 10.55 -4.24
N LEU A 130 -13.96 9.70 -3.28
CA LEU A 130 -13.05 8.60 -3.53
C LEU A 130 -13.73 7.56 -4.41
N GLU A 131 -12.93 6.75 -5.08
CA GLU A 131 -13.41 5.61 -5.86
C GLU A 131 -12.85 4.33 -5.28
N TYR A 132 -13.54 3.20 -5.46
CA TYR A 132 -13.06 1.91 -5.01
C TYR A 132 -13.39 0.78 -5.98
N THR A 133 -12.60 -0.28 -5.95
CA THR A 133 -12.85 -1.49 -6.71
C THR A 133 -12.29 -2.70 -5.97
N ASN A 134 -12.93 -3.85 -6.14
CA ASN A 134 -12.46 -5.10 -5.57
C ASN A 134 -11.49 -5.76 -6.55
N VAL A 135 -10.31 -6.10 -6.07
CA VAL A 135 -9.26 -6.75 -6.87
C VAL A 135 -8.75 -7.98 -6.15
N VAL A 136 -8.18 -8.92 -6.89
CA VAL A 136 -7.23 -9.87 -6.33
C VAL A 136 -5.86 -9.21 -6.43
N LEU A 137 -5.18 -9.02 -5.30
CA LEU A 137 -3.90 -8.34 -5.26
C LEU A 137 -2.86 -9.18 -6.01
N ASP A 138 -2.20 -8.59 -7.00
CA ASP A 138 -1.12 -9.20 -7.78
C ASP A 138 0.11 -8.28 -7.71
N VAL A 139 0.90 -8.44 -6.65
CA VAL A 139 1.95 -7.52 -6.26
C VAL A 139 3.05 -7.50 -7.32
N GLY A 140 3.30 -6.31 -7.87
CA GLY A 140 4.32 -6.10 -8.87
C GLY A 140 3.85 -6.27 -10.32
N LYS A 141 2.61 -6.70 -10.56
CA LYS A 141 1.99 -6.65 -11.89
C LYS A 141 1.39 -5.26 -12.14
N GLU A 142 1.59 -4.75 -13.35
CA GLU A 142 0.95 -3.52 -13.80
C GLU A 142 -0.51 -3.83 -14.17
N THR A 143 -1.43 -3.14 -13.50
CA THR A 143 -2.86 -3.37 -13.67
C THR A 143 -3.51 -2.09 -14.16
N LYS A 144 -4.47 -2.25 -15.07
CA LYS A 144 -5.25 -1.16 -15.64
C LYS A 144 -6.55 -0.99 -14.87
N PHE A 145 -6.85 0.24 -14.51
CA PHE A 145 -8.06 0.63 -13.80
C PHE A 145 -8.85 1.63 -14.64
N LEU A 146 -10.16 1.42 -14.77
CA LEU A 146 -11.07 2.36 -15.41
C LEU A 146 -11.76 3.20 -14.34
N CYS A 147 -11.41 4.48 -14.28
CA CYS A 147 -11.97 5.45 -13.34
C CYS A 147 -13.42 5.82 -13.72
N SER A 148 -14.17 6.35 -12.75
CA SER A 148 -15.61 6.59 -12.91
C SER A 148 -15.97 7.66 -13.96
N ASP A 149 -15.04 8.54 -14.28
CA ASP A 149 -15.12 9.58 -15.32
C ASP A 149 -14.63 9.11 -16.71
N GLY A 150 -14.18 7.85 -16.82
CA GLY A 150 -13.74 7.23 -18.07
C GLY A 150 -12.24 7.30 -18.37
N HIS A 151 -11.40 7.88 -17.50
CA HIS A 151 -9.95 7.79 -17.68
C HIS A 151 -9.41 6.42 -17.24
N MET A 152 -8.31 6.01 -17.87
CA MET A 152 -7.60 4.79 -17.54
C MET A 152 -6.37 5.13 -16.70
N GLU A 153 -6.25 4.52 -15.53
CA GLU A 153 -5.07 4.59 -14.68
C GLU A 153 -4.30 3.27 -14.73
N GLU A 154 -2.99 3.37 -14.92
CA GLU A 154 -2.07 2.23 -14.84
C GLU A 154 -1.37 2.27 -13.49
N TRP A 155 -1.55 1.22 -12.70
CA TRP A 155 -0.93 1.11 -11.39
C TRP A 155 -0.30 -0.24 -11.18
N LYS A 156 1.01 -0.20 -10.88
CA LYS A 156 1.75 -1.34 -10.38
C LYS A 156 1.33 -1.59 -8.94
N MET A 157 0.56 -2.65 -8.71
CA MET A 157 0.07 -2.98 -7.37
C MET A 157 1.23 -3.14 -6.40
N ARG A 158 1.09 -2.54 -5.23
CA ARG A 158 2.07 -2.63 -4.14
C ARG A 158 1.40 -3.23 -2.92
N SER A 159 2.18 -3.99 -2.15
CA SER A 159 1.82 -4.32 -0.77
C SER A 159 1.70 -3.02 0.01
N ASP A 160 0.53 -2.78 0.62
CA ASP A 160 0.40 -1.78 1.68
C ASP A 160 0.60 -2.51 3.00
N ASP A 161 1.77 -2.32 3.60
CA ASP A 161 2.13 -2.94 4.88
C ASP A 161 1.14 -2.58 5.99
N ASP A 162 0.46 -1.44 5.88
CA ASP A 162 -0.60 -1.05 6.82
C ASP A 162 -1.91 -1.81 6.59
N ALA A 163 -2.18 -2.24 5.35
CA ALA A 163 -3.36 -3.03 5.00
C ALA A 163 -3.20 -4.50 5.38
N LYS A 164 -1.95 -5.01 5.38
CA LYS A 164 -1.60 -6.41 5.69
C LYS A 164 -2.32 -7.43 4.81
N VAL A 165 -2.54 -7.08 3.54
CA VAL A 165 -3.11 -7.98 2.53
C VAL A 165 -1.96 -8.71 1.85
N LYS A 166 -2.07 -10.04 1.72
CA LYS A 166 -1.05 -10.83 1.01
C LYS A 166 -1.30 -10.83 -0.49
N ASP A 167 -0.24 -11.10 -1.23
CA ASP A 167 -0.33 -11.39 -2.65
C ASP A 167 -1.29 -12.56 -2.91
N GLY A 168 -2.18 -12.41 -3.90
CA GLY A 168 -3.25 -13.36 -4.22
C GLY A 168 -4.53 -13.27 -3.36
N GLU A 169 -4.59 -12.37 -2.36
CA GLU A 169 -5.80 -12.17 -1.54
C GLU A 169 -6.75 -11.11 -2.14
N GLU A 170 -8.04 -11.23 -1.85
CA GLU A 170 -9.02 -10.18 -2.20
C GLU A 170 -8.75 -8.89 -1.40
N ALA A 171 -8.66 -7.79 -2.13
CA ALA A 171 -8.43 -6.46 -1.60
C ALA A 171 -9.41 -5.45 -2.20
N VAL A 172 -9.58 -4.34 -1.50
CA VAL A 172 -10.25 -3.15 -2.02
C VAL A 172 -9.18 -2.14 -2.37
N VAL A 173 -9.08 -1.76 -3.64
CA VAL A 173 -8.26 -0.63 -4.07
C VAL A 173 -9.12 0.62 -3.99
N ILE A 174 -8.57 1.68 -3.41
CA ILE A 174 -9.23 2.97 -3.23
C ILE A 174 -8.39 4.01 -3.95
N TYR A 175 -9.03 4.73 -4.86
CA TYR A 175 -8.43 5.78 -5.66
C TYR A 175 -8.92 7.15 -5.22
N SER A 176 -7.99 8.11 -5.17
CA SER A 176 -8.27 9.52 -4.91
C SER A 176 -8.09 10.34 -6.18
N PRO A 177 -9.17 10.77 -6.84
CA PRO A 177 -9.08 11.61 -8.03
C PRO A 177 -8.36 12.95 -7.81
N SER A 178 -8.38 13.50 -6.58
CA SER A 178 -7.70 14.77 -6.28
C SER A 178 -6.18 14.65 -6.18
N THR A 179 -5.66 13.48 -5.79
CA THR A 179 -4.24 13.30 -5.51
C THR A 179 -3.56 12.29 -6.43
N HIS A 180 -4.34 11.55 -7.23
CA HIS A 180 -3.91 10.41 -8.03
C HIS A 180 -3.19 9.33 -7.18
N GLU A 181 -3.58 9.22 -5.91
CA GLU A 181 -3.04 8.22 -5.00
C GLU A 181 -3.98 7.01 -4.94
N MET A 182 -3.38 5.82 -4.96
CA MET A 182 -4.07 4.56 -4.75
C MET A 182 -3.69 3.95 -3.41
N PHE A 183 -4.67 3.38 -2.73
CA PHE A 183 -4.52 2.71 -1.44
C PHE A 183 -5.11 1.32 -1.54
N THR A 184 -4.49 0.35 -0.87
CA THR A 184 -5.04 -1.00 -0.72
C THR A 184 -5.66 -1.12 0.66
N GLU A 185 -6.81 -1.78 0.76
CA GLU A 185 -7.39 -2.15 2.05
C GLU A 185 -8.00 -3.55 2.05
N ARG A 186 -8.12 -4.11 3.26
CA ARG A 186 -8.88 -5.34 3.48
C ARG A 186 -10.38 -5.08 3.31
N LYS A 187 -11.05 -5.99 2.60
CA LYS A 187 -12.51 -5.97 2.43
C LYS A 187 -13.25 -5.87 3.75
N GLU A 188 -12.87 -6.66 4.75
CA GLU A 188 -13.45 -6.63 6.11
C GLU A 188 -13.38 -5.24 6.76
N VAL A 189 -12.28 -4.51 6.55
CA VAL A 189 -12.06 -3.17 7.09
C VAL A 189 -12.99 -2.17 6.39
N MET A 190 -13.09 -2.25 5.06
CA MET A 190 -13.99 -1.42 4.28
C MET A 190 -15.45 -1.68 4.62
N ASN A 191 -15.84 -2.94 4.81
CA ASN A 191 -17.19 -3.31 5.22
C ASN A 191 -17.52 -2.72 6.61
N LYS A 192 -16.56 -2.72 7.53
CA LYS A 192 -16.73 -2.14 8.88
C LYS A 192 -16.84 -0.61 8.87
N ILE A 193 -16.09 0.07 8.01
CA ILE A 193 -16.04 1.55 7.98
C ILE A 193 -17.17 2.13 7.12
N CYS A 194 -17.40 1.53 5.96
CA CYS A 194 -18.24 2.06 4.90
C CYS A 194 -19.53 1.26 4.68
N GLY A 195 -19.66 0.04 5.22
CA GLY A 195 -20.86 -0.80 5.07
C GLY A 195 -21.01 -1.47 3.70
N ILE A 196 -19.89 -1.73 3.03
CA ILE A 196 -19.80 -2.40 1.72
C ILE A 196 -19.81 -3.93 1.90
#